data_AF-A0A2Z5FSA9-F1
#
_entry.id   AF-A0A2Z5FSA9-F1
#
_cell.length_a   1.000
_cell.length_b   1.000
_cell.length_c   1.000
_cell.angle_alpha   90.00
_cell.angle_beta   90.00
_cell.angle_gamma   90.00
#
_symmetry.space_group_name_H-M   'P 1'
#
loop_
_entity.id
_entity.type
_entity.pdbx_description
1 polymer ?
#
loop_
_entity_poly.entity_id
_entity_poly.type
_entity_poly.pdbx_seq_one_letter_code
_entity_poly.pdbx_strand_id
1 'polypeptide(L)'
;MTKSKILVTGATGGTGGAATRFLRDEGHEVRAFVLKDDARADELRSLGAEIAVGNLLDIDSVRAAMEGVGAAYFVYPLAPQLLEATVAFGQAGKEAGVGAIVYTSQMTSRRDSKSHAAQSHWLAEQVFDWSGVPVTHLRPTLFAEWLLYPFSWKDYATKDTLALPFGRGKFAPITTEDQGRVIAKILADPAPHAGHLYKLLGPVELDVYGIAAAASEVLGRTITYTPLEVDEFLAILGKLPDYSSPFFTQHIGAVALDCQNGITGGTNDDVERITGRRPMTIQEFVTKHKAAFEVTPNSKAAG
;
A
#
# COMPACT_ATOMS: atom_id res chain seq x y z
N MET A 1 10.18 29.45 12.32
CA MET A 1 10.83 28.45 11.45
C MET A 1 9.77 27.92 10.51
N THR A 2 9.96 28.02 9.20
CA THR A 2 9.05 27.41 8.22
C THR A 2 9.12 25.89 8.38
N LYS A 3 7.98 25.22 8.64
CA LYS A 3 7.92 23.76 8.78
C LYS A 3 8.21 23.14 7.41
N SER A 4 9.42 22.65 7.19
CA SER A 4 9.89 22.06 5.92
C SER A 4 9.89 20.52 5.90
N LYS A 5 9.87 19.90 7.08
CA LYS A 5 10.10 18.45 7.22
C LYS A 5 8.84 17.65 6.94
N ILE A 6 8.98 16.53 6.24
CA ILE A 6 7.90 15.60 5.93
C ILE A 6 8.10 14.32 6.74
N LEU A 7 7.07 13.91 7.47
CA LEU A 7 7.06 12.64 8.20
C LEU A 7 6.49 11.53 7.32
N VAL A 8 7.18 10.40 7.22
CA VAL A 8 6.69 9.22 6.50
C VAL A 8 6.61 8.04 7.45
N THR A 9 5.40 7.56 7.78
CA THR A 9 5.22 6.30 8.51
C THR A 9 5.24 5.11 7.56
N GLY A 10 5.47 3.90 8.11
CA GLY A 10 5.64 2.71 7.29
C GLY A 10 6.79 2.85 6.30
N ALA A 11 7.82 3.65 6.65
CA ALA A 11 8.90 4.03 5.73
C ALA A 11 9.75 2.84 5.27
N THR A 12 9.75 1.74 6.02
CA THR A 12 10.40 0.47 5.63
C THR A 12 9.49 -0.47 4.83
N GLY A 13 8.23 -0.06 4.58
CA GLY A 13 7.27 -0.77 3.75
C GLY A 13 7.28 -0.31 2.29
N GLY A 14 6.45 -0.93 1.45
CA GLY A 14 6.43 -0.67 0.01
C GLY A 14 6.10 0.78 -0.36
N THR A 15 4.94 1.28 0.06
CA THR A 15 4.47 2.63 -0.29
C THR A 15 5.25 3.73 0.44
N GLY A 16 5.49 3.57 1.74
CA GLY A 16 6.25 4.53 2.54
C GLY A 16 7.72 4.62 2.12
N GLY A 17 8.36 3.49 1.80
CA GLY A 17 9.73 3.47 1.30
C GLY A 17 9.85 4.11 -0.09
N ALA A 18 8.90 3.84 -0.98
CA ALA A 18 8.83 4.52 -2.28
C ALA A 18 8.63 6.03 -2.13
N ALA A 19 7.69 6.47 -1.29
CA ALA A 19 7.47 7.88 -1.01
C ALA A 19 8.72 8.57 -0.43
N THR A 20 9.41 7.90 0.51
CA THR A 20 10.66 8.41 1.10
C THR A 20 11.73 8.63 0.02
N ARG A 21 11.92 7.66 -0.89
CA ARG A 21 12.86 7.80 -2.02
C ARG A 21 12.51 9.01 -2.90
N PHE A 22 11.27 9.10 -3.38
CA PHE A 22 10.85 10.21 -4.23
C PHE A 22 11.03 11.57 -3.55
N LEU A 23 10.66 11.69 -2.28
CA LEU A 23 10.83 12.94 -1.53
C LEU A 23 12.31 13.33 -1.38
N ARG A 24 13.19 12.35 -1.08
CA ARG A 24 14.63 12.59 -0.96
C ARG A 24 15.29 12.93 -2.28
N ASP A 25 14.91 12.26 -3.37
CA ASP A 25 15.38 12.55 -4.73
C ASP A 25 14.99 13.98 -5.18
N GLU A 26 13.84 14.48 -4.72
CA GLU A 26 13.37 15.85 -4.95
C GLU A 26 13.93 16.88 -3.95
N GLY A 27 14.81 16.46 -3.03
CA GLY A 27 15.51 17.34 -2.09
C GLY A 27 14.73 17.73 -0.84
N HIS A 28 13.58 17.10 -0.56
CA HIS A 28 12.81 17.37 0.65
C HIS A 28 13.47 16.77 1.90
N GLU A 29 13.35 17.46 3.04
CA GLU A 29 13.74 16.93 4.34
C GLU A 29 12.72 15.87 4.80
N VAL A 30 13.17 14.62 4.96
CA VAL A 30 12.29 13.51 5.34
C VAL A 30 12.69 12.96 6.69
N ARG A 31 11.69 12.78 7.57
CA ARG A 31 11.77 11.93 8.75
C ARG A 31 11.04 10.62 8.48
N ALA A 32 11.76 9.52 8.48
CA ALA A 32 11.23 8.18 8.37
C ALA A 32 10.87 7.64 9.75
N PHE A 33 9.58 7.41 9.99
CA PHE A 33 9.09 6.79 11.23
C PHE A 33 9.08 5.27 11.09
N VAL A 34 9.88 4.60 11.92
CA VAL A 34 10.14 3.17 11.85
C VAL A 34 9.88 2.50 13.18
N LEU A 35 9.40 1.25 13.15
CA LEU A 35 9.14 0.49 14.38
C LEU A 35 10.43 0.02 15.07
N LYS A 36 11.47 -0.25 14.29
CA LYS A 36 12.75 -0.79 14.75
C LYS A 36 13.89 -0.10 14.02
N ASP A 37 14.99 0.10 14.73
CA ASP A 37 16.25 0.52 14.15
C ASP A 37 17.03 -0.71 13.66
N ASP A 38 16.75 -1.12 12.41
CA ASP A 38 17.33 -2.31 11.78
C ASP A 38 17.95 -1.95 10.42
N ALA A 39 18.46 -2.95 9.69
CA ALA A 39 19.10 -2.74 8.38
C ALA A 39 18.21 -1.97 7.37
N ARG A 40 16.88 -2.06 7.48
CA ARG A 40 15.97 -1.28 6.60
C ARG A 40 15.96 0.19 7.00
N ALA A 41 16.18 0.53 8.27
CA ALA A 41 16.40 1.90 8.70
C ALA A 41 17.74 2.43 8.19
N ASP A 42 18.79 1.60 8.12
CA ASP A 42 20.08 1.98 7.52
C ASP A 42 19.95 2.31 6.02
N GLU A 43 19.14 1.56 5.27
CA GLU A 43 18.82 1.89 3.88
C GLU A 43 18.20 3.29 3.77
N LEU A 44 17.27 3.64 4.65
CA LEU A 44 16.65 4.96 4.68
C LEU A 44 17.64 6.07 5.08
N ARG A 45 18.58 5.79 6.00
CA ARG A 45 19.68 6.72 6.33
C ARG A 45 20.58 6.98 5.13
N SER A 46 20.86 5.95 4.32
CA SER A 46 21.68 6.09 3.11
C SER A 46 21.06 7.00 2.05
N LEU A 47 19.74 7.17 2.07
CA LEU A 47 18.98 8.14 1.27
C LEU A 47 18.96 9.56 1.89
N GLY A 48 19.58 9.73 3.06
CA GLY A 48 19.60 10.98 3.82
C GLY A 48 18.31 11.27 4.59
N ALA A 49 17.47 10.27 4.87
CA ALA A 49 16.31 10.45 5.75
C ALA A 49 16.75 10.43 7.23
N GLU A 50 16.13 11.29 8.03
CA GLU A 50 16.24 11.25 9.49
C GLU A 50 15.40 10.08 10.02
N ILE A 51 15.96 9.24 10.88
CA ILE A 51 15.22 8.11 11.47
C ILE A 51 14.57 8.54 12.78
N ALA A 52 13.27 8.31 12.90
CA ALA A 52 12.53 8.39 14.15
C ALA A 52 11.98 7.01 14.50
N VAL A 53 12.49 6.41 15.57
CA VAL A 53 12.02 5.11 16.04
C VAL A 53 10.82 5.31 16.96
N GLY A 54 9.73 4.59 16.74
CA GLY A 54 8.56 4.67 17.59
C GLY A 54 7.43 3.74 17.15
N ASN A 55 6.33 3.76 17.92
CA ASN A 55 5.15 2.95 17.66
C ASN A 55 3.94 3.86 17.38
N LEU A 56 3.15 3.55 16.35
CA LEU A 56 1.91 4.28 16.03
C LEU A 56 0.82 4.13 17.11
N LEU A 57 0.95 3.13 17.99
CA LEU A 57 0.08 2.93 19.15
C LEU A 57 0.55 3.67 20.41
N ASP A 58 1.69 4.37 20.35
CA ASP A 58 2.20 5.21 21.42
C ASP A 58 2.15 6.69 20.98
N ILE A 59 1.21 7.43 21.56
CA ILE A 59 0.98 8.83 21.19
C ILE A 59 2.21 9.71 21.44
N ASP A 60 2.99 9.46 22.49
CA ASP A 60 4.16 10.27 22.81
C ASP A 60 5.26 10.06 21.77
N SER A 61 5.47 8.80 21.34
CA SER A 61 6.35 8.47 20.22
C SER A 61 5.92 9.17 18.92
N VAL A 62 4.62 9.14 18.60
CA VAL A 62 4.09 9.79 17.39
C VAL A 62 4.24 11.31 17.46
N ARG A 63 3.91 11.91 18.61
CA ARG A 63 4.00 13.35 18.81
C ARG A 63 5.44 13.84 18.76
N ALA A 64 6.39 13.11 19.34
CA ALA A 64 7.81 13.44 19.20
C ALA A 64 8.27 13.41 17.72
N ALA A 65 7.82 12.43 16.95
CA ALA A 65 8.14 12.33 15.53
C ALA A 65 7.53 13.46 14.67
N MET A 66 6.49 14.13 15.15
CA MET A 66 5.83 15.24 14.44
C MET A 66 6.46 16.62 14.72
N GLU A 67 7.49 16.72 15.55
CA GLU A 67 8.14 18.01 15.83
C GLU A 67 8.80 18.62 14.60
N GLY A 68 8.39 19.85 14.27
CA GLY A 68 8.88 20.57 13.09
C GLY A 68 8.33 20.05 11.75
N VAL A 69 7.36 19.12 11.77
CA VAL A 69 6.79 18.50 10.56
C VAL A 69 5.70 19.39 9.95
N GLY A 70 5.81 19.64 8.64
CA GLY A 70 4.82 20.37 7.84
C GLY A 70 3.71 19.49 7.30
N ALA A 71 4.05 18.29 6.79
CA ALA A 71 3.11 17.31 6.28
C ALA A 71 3.50 15.89 6.71
N ALA A 72 2.52 15.03 6.95
CA ALA A 72 2.75 13.69 7.47
C ALA A 72 1.96 12.62 6.71
N TYR A 73 2.62 11.52 6.36
CA TYR A 73 1.99 10.35 5.77
C TYR A 73 1.63 9.32 6.84
N PHE A 74 0.39 8.85 6.82
CA PHE A 74 -0.09 7.78 7.67
C PHE A 74 -0.49 6.57 6.84
N VAL A 75 0.16 5.44 7.15
CA VAL A 75 -0.25 4.10 6.76
C VAL A 75 -0.15 3.18 7.96
N TYR A 76 -1.07 2.24 8.06
CA TYR A 76 -1.09 1.23 9.11
C TYR A 76 -1.01 -0.17 8.48
N PRO A 77 -0.31 -1.14 9.09
CA PRO A 77 -0.31 -2.51 8.61
C PRO A 77 -1.73 -3.10 8.60
N LEU A 78 -1.95 -4.14 7.81
CA LEU A 78 -3.19 -4.92 7.87
C LEU A 78 -3.24 -5.73 9.17
N ALA A 79 -3.63 -5.06 10.24
CA ALA A 79 -3.67 -5.57 11.60
C ALA A 79 -4.81 -4.89 12.37
N PRO A 80 -5.24 -5.47 13.52
CA PRO A 80 -6.10 -4.78 14.46
C PRO A 80 -5.49 -3.46 14.93
N GLN A 81 -6.30 -2.61 15.56
CA GLN A 81 -5.89 -1.34 16.20
C GLN A 81 -5.59 -0.16 15.27
N LEU A 82 -6.06 -0.21 14.01
CA LEU A 82 -6.00 0.92 13.09
C LEU A 82 -6.65 2.18 13.68
N LEU A 83 -7.79 2.06 14.36
CA LEU A 83 -8.53 3.20 14.89
C LEU A 83 -7.79 3.89 16.04
N GLU A 84 -7.19 3.12 16.93
CA GLU A 84 -6.36 3.59 18.03
C GLU A 84 -5.15 4.36 17.49
N ALA A 85 -4.47 3.80 16.48
CA ALA A 85 -3.38 4.48 15.79
C ALA A 85 -3.83 5.75 15.05
N THR A 86 -5.01 5.73 14.43
CA THR A 86 -5.61 6.88 13.74
C THR A 86 -5.87 8.02 14.73
N VAL A 87 -6.48 7.72 15.88
CA VAL A 87 -6.75 8.69 16.94
C VAL A 87 -5.46 9.29 17.47
N ALA A 88 -4.47 8.45 17.80
CA ALA A 88 -3.17 8.89 18.28
C ALA A 88 -2.47 9.81 17.26
N PHE A 89 -2.47 9.42 15.98
CA PHE A 89 -1.84 10.19 14.91
C PHE A 89 -2.53 11.52 14.63
N GLY A 90 -3.87 11.54 14.57
CA GLY A 90 -4.64 12.77 14.40
C GLY A 90 -4.44 13.75 15.55
N GLN A 91 -4.50 13.25 16.80
CA GLN A 91 -4.29 14.08 18.00
C GLN A 91 -2.86 14.62 18.07
N ALA A 92 -1.84 13.78 17.87
CA ALA A 92 -0.45 14.21 17.84
C ALA A 92 -0.19 15.23 16.72
N GLY A 93 -0.81 15.04 15.54
CA GLY A 93 -0.70 15.96 14.42
C GLY A 93 -1.24 17.34 14.76
N LYS A 94 -2.40 17.39 15.42
CA LYS A 94 -3.01 18.61 15.92
C LYS A 94 -2.12 19.32 16.95
N GLU A 95 -1.59 18.59 17.94
CA GLU A 95 -0.72 19.14 18.99
C GLU A 95 0.62 19.67 18.45
N ALA A 96 1.18 19.01 17.44
CA ALA A 96 2.39 19.47 16.75
C ALA A 96 2.10 20.58 15.72
N GLY A 97 0.83 20.84 15.41
CA GLY A 97 0.38 21.76 14.38
C GLY A 97 0.81 21.34 12.97
N VAL A 98 0.81 20.05 12.67
CA VAL A 98 1.05 19.52 11.31
C VAL A 98 0.05 20.17 10.36
N GLY A 99 0.51 20.63 9.19
CA GLY A 99 -0.30 21.35 8.22
C GLY A 99 -1.16 20.45 7.34
N ALA A 100 -0.76 19.19 7.12
CA ALA A 100 -1.53 18.23 6.36
C ALA A 100 -1.20 16.77 6.70
N ILE A 101 -2.18 15.89 6.56
CA ILE A 101 -2.03 14.43 6.63
C ILE A 101 -2.40 13.82 5.28
N VAL A 102 -1.59 12.88 4.80
CA VAL A 102 -1.96 11.98 3.71
C VAL A 102 -2.20 10.60 4.30
N TYR A 103 -3.44 10.11 4.20
CA TYR A 103 -3.83 8.81 4.73
C TYR A 103 -4.00 7.79 3.61
N THR A 104 -3.27 6.68 3.65
CA THR A 104 -3.58 5.51 2.81
C THR A 104 -4.65 4.65 3.48
N SER A 105 -5.86 4.79 2.96
CA SER A 105 -7.00 3.92 3.18
C SER A 105 -6.96 2.72 2.19
N GLN A 106 -8.11 2.27 1.70
CA GLN A 106 -8.22 1.21 0.70
C GLN A 106 -9.50 1.33 -0.13
N MET A 107 -9.50 0.75 -1.34
CA MET A 107 -10.64 0.80 -2.27
C MET A 107 -11.95 0.29 -1.67
N THR A 108 -11.89 -0.78 -0.88
CA THR A 108 -13.07 -1.44 -0.28
C THR A 108 -13.60 -0.73 0.97
N SER A 109 -13.00 0.39 1.37
CA SER A 109 -13.42 1.21 2.52
C SER A 109 -14.88 1.69 2.36
N ARG A 110 -15.77 1.09 3.15
CA ARG A 110 -17.21 1.41 3.18
C ARG A 110 -17.86 1.02 4.50
N ARG A 111 -18.92 1.73 4.88
CA ARG A 111 -19.67 1.53 6.14
C ARG A 111 -20.21 0.11 6.31
N ASP A 112 -20.73 -0.46 5.21
CA ASP A 112 -21.40 -1.76 5.13
C ASP A 112 -20.45 -2.90 4.70
N SER A 113 -19.13 -2.65 4.77
CA SER A 113 -18.11 -3.64 4.43
C SER A 113 -18.27 -4.90 5.28
N LYS A 114 -18.09 -6.06 4.64
CA LYS A 114 -17.97 -7.34 5.35
C LYS A 114 -16.58 -7.55 5.91
N SER A 115 -15.55 -6.89 5.37
CA SER A 115 -14.22 -6.87 5.97
C SER A 115 -14.19 -5.93 7.18
N HIS A 116 -13.74 -6.43 8.33
CA HIS A 116 -13.51 -5.61 9.52
C HIS A 116 -12.46 -4.53 9.26
N ALA A 117 -11.34 -4.89 8.60
CA ALA A 117 -10.31 -3.92 8.26
C ALA A 117 -10.86 -2.81 7.34
N ALA A 118 -11.61 -3.14 6.29
CA ALA A 118 -12.15 -2.11 5.41
C ALA A 118 -13.22 -1.23 6.09
N GLN A 119 -13.97 -1.78 7.04
CA GLN A 119 -14.85 -0.98 7.90
C GLN A 119 -14.05 -0.06 8.84
N SER A 120 -12.95 -0.56 9.43
CA SER A 120 -12.04 0.25 10.26
C SER A 120 -11.39 1.37 9.46
N HIS A 121 -11.01 1.12 8.21
CA HIS A 121 -10.52 2.15 7.29
C HIS A 121 -11.58 3.22 7.01
N TRP A 122 -12.84 2.82 6.78
CA TRP A 122 -13.94 3.78 6.60
C TRP A 122 -14.13 4.66 7.84
N LEU A 123 -14.11 4.06 9.04
CA LEU A 123 -14.19 4.80 10.30
C LEU A 123 -12.97 5.71 10.51
N ALA A 124 -11.77 5.25 10.15
CA ALA A 124 -10.54 6.03 10.28
C ALA A 124 -10.55 7.28 9.39
N GLU A 125 -11.11 7.19 8.17
CA GLU A 125 -11.32 8.36 7.32
C GLU A 125 -12.17 9.43 8.04
N GLN A 126 -13.26 9.01 8.71
CA GLN A 126 -14.11 9.94 9.47
C GLN A 126 -13.36 10.57 10.66
N VAL A 127 -12.61 9.76 11.40
CA VAL A 127 -11.81 10.22 12.55
C VAL A 127 -10.76 11.23 12.11
N PHE A 128 -10.08 10.99 10.98
CA PHE A 128 -9.14 11.95 10.42
C PHE A 128 -9.80 13.26 10.02
N ASP A 129 -10.97 13.22 9.39
CA ASP A 129 -11.73 14.43 9.05
C ASP A 129 -12.15 15.24 10.29
N TRP A 130 -12.35 14.58 11.44
CA TRP A 130 -12.65 15.23 12.72
C TRP A 130 -11.41 15.73 13.48
N SER A 131 -10.20 15.35 13.05
CA SER A 131 -8.95 15.66 13.78
C SER A 131 -8.63 17.15 13.83
N GLY A 132 -9.14 17.93 12.87
CA GLY A 132 -8.81 19.35 12.69
C GLY A 132 -7.50 19.61 11.95
N VAL A 133 -6.83 18.56 11.47
CA VAL A 133 -5.71 18.66 10.51
C VAL A 133 -6.26 18.44 9.09
N PRO A 134 -5.91 19.25 8.09
CA PRO A 134 -6.30 18.99 6.70
C PRO A 134 -5.83 17.59 6.24
N VAL A 135 -6.72 16.78 5.68
CA VAL A 135 -6.40 15.39 5.28
C VAL A 135 -6.67 15.16 3.80
N THR A 136 -5.81 14.39 3.14
CA THR A 136 -6.06 13.77 1.84
C THR A 136 -6.17 12.25 2.02
N HIS A 137 -7.24 11.65 1.54
CA HIS A 137 -7.48 10.20 1.62
C HIS A 137 -7.09 9.51 0.32
N LEU A 138 -6.28 8.46 0.39
CA LEU A 138 -5.89 7.63 -0.74
C LEU A 138 -6.54 6.26 -0.61
N ARG A 139 -7.28 5.83 -1.62
CA ARG A 139 -7.90 4.51 -1.68
C ARG A 139 -7.31 3.72 -2.85
N PRO A 140 -6.14 3.09 -2.66
CA PRO A 140 -5.59 2.24 -3.69
C PRO A 140 -6.42 0.97 -3.88
N THR A 141 -6.46 0.46 -5.11
CA THR A 141 -6.98 -0.87 -5.41
C THR A 141 -5.94 -1.95 -5.07
N LEU A 142 -6.12 -3.18 -5.58
CA LEU A 142 -5.19 -4.30 -5.42
C LEU A 142 -3.83 -4.00 -6.07
N PHE A 143 -2.76 -4.47 -5.42
CA PHE A 143 -1.39 -4.08 -5.75
C PHE A 143 -0.78 -5.03 -6.77
N ALA A 144 0.07 -4.55 -7.69
CA ALA A 144 0.81 -5.42 -8.61
C ALA A 144 1.85 -6.32 -7.89
N GLU A 145 2.28 -5.93 -6.69
CA GLU A 145 3.27 -6.64 -5.86
C GLU A 145 2.82 -8.01 -5.38
N TRP A 146 1.51 -8.29 -5.33
CA TRP A 146 1.00 -9.62 -4.99
C TRP A 146 1.58 -10.74 -5.88
N LEU A 147 1.95 -10.44 -7.13
CA LEU A 147 2.62 -11.38 -8.03
C LEU A 147 3.99 -11.85 -7.50
N LEU A 148 4.61 -11.06 -6.62
CA LEU A 148 5.91 -11.35 -6.01
C LEU A 148 5.76 -11.96 -4.61
N TYR A 149 4.55 -12.01 -4.04
CA TYR A 149 4.35 -12.55 -2.70
C TYR A 149 4.39 -14.07 -2.68
N PRO A 150 4.91 -14.70 -1.60
CA PRO A 150 5.13 -16.15 -1.55
C PRO A 150 3.93 -17.01 -1.94
N PHE A 151 2.70 -16.58 -1.62
CA PHE A 151 1.47 -17.32 -1.91
C PHE A 151 1.11 -17.35 -3.40
N SER A 152 1.52 -16.36 -4.20
CA SER A 152 1.34 -16.35 -5.65
C SER A 152 2.60 -16.77 -6.38
N TRP A 153 3.74 -16.26 -5.91
CA TRP A 153 5.07 -16.45 -6.46
C TRP A 153 5.44 -17.93 -6.66
N LYS A 154 5.20 -18.79 -5.65
CA LYS A 154 5.67 -20.18 -5.69
C LYS A 154 5.02 -20.98 -6.82
N ASP A 155 3.69 -20.92 -6.94
CA ASP A 155 2.97 -21.66 -7.97
C ASP A 155 3.18 -21.03 -9.35
N TYR A 156 3.33 -19.72 -9.42
CA TYR A 156 3.70 -19.03 -10.64
C TYR A 156 5.08 -19.46 -11.16
N ALA A 157 6.07 -19.52 -10.27
CA ALA A 157 7.46 -19.85 -10.61
C ALA A 157 7.63 -21.34 -10.95
N THR A 158 6.83 -22.23 -10.36
CA THR A 158 7.04 -23.69 -10.47
C THR A 158 6.01 -24.42 -11.34
N LYS A 159 4.82 -23.85 -11.53
CA LYS A 159 3.70 -24.50 -12.23
C LYS A 159 3.06 -23.63 -13.31
N ASP A 160 3.64 -22.46 -13.62
CA ASP A 160 3.08 -21.52 -14.58
C ASP A 160 1.62 -21.13 -14.27
N THR A 161 1.25 -21.04 -12.98
CA THR A 161 -0.14 -20.80 -12.58
C THR A 161 -0.28 -19.74 -11.49
N LEU A 162 -1.30 -18.90 -11.65
CA LEU A 162 -1.85 -18.04 -10.62
C LEU A 162 -3.08 -18.74 -10.03
N ALA A 163 -3.03 -19.08 -8.75
CA ALA A 163 -4.15 -19.69 -8.05
C ALA A 163 -4.71 -18.71 -7.00
N LEU A 164 -5.78 -18.02 -7.35
CA LEU A 164 -6.30 -16.86 -6.59
C LEU A 164 -7.83 -16.84 -6.55
N PRO A 165 -8.46 -16.20 -5.55
CA PRO A 165 -9.89 -16.31 -5.29
C PRO A 165 -10.72 -15.20 -5.96
N PHE A 166 -10.27 -14.60 -7.06
CA PHE A 166 -10.90 -13.38 -7.60
C PHE A 166 -11.94 -13.65 -8.68
N GLY A 167 -12.11 -14.91 -9.10
CA GLY A 167 -13.03 -15.28 -10.18
C GLY A 167 -12.78 -14.42 -11.42
N ARG A 168 -13.84 -13.80 -11.96
CA ARG A 168 -13.77 -12.80 -13.05
C ARG A 168 -13.88 -11.35 -12.56
N GLY A 169 -13.70 -11.14 -11.27
CA GLY A 169 -13.62 -9.81 -10.69
C GLY A 169 -12.51 -8.99 -11.34
N LYS A 170 -12.76 -7.70 -11.52
CA LYS A 170 -11.86 -6.78 -12.21
C LYS A 170 -11.35 -5.69 -11.29
N PHE A 171 -10.13 -5.26 -11.56
CA PHE A 171 -9.46 -4.12 -10.93
C PHE A 171 -8.31 -3.66 -11.82
N ALA A 172 -7.82 -2.45 -11.60
CA ALA A 172 -6.63 -1.94 -12.30
C ALA A 172 -5.40 -2.02 -11.39
N PRO A 173 -4.55 -3.07 -11.47
CA PRO A 173 -3.48 -3.28 -10.48
C PRO A 173 -2.53 -2.09 -10.41
N ILE A 174 -2.28 -1.57 -9.21
CA ILE A 174 -1.40 -0.41 -9.00
C ILE A 174 -0.11 -0.81 -8.29
N THR A 175 1.03 -0.24 -8.68
CA THR A 175 2.31 -0.52 -8.01
C THR A 175 2.48 0.31 -6.75
N THR A 176 3.23 -0.19 -5.77
CA THR A 176 3.70 0.57 -4.60
C THR A 176 4.55 1.77 -4.99
N GLU A 177 5.25 1.71 -6.12
CA GLU A 177 6.04 2.81 -6.67
C GLU A 177 5.16 3.96 -7.17
N ASP A 178 4.11 3.65 -7.94
CA ASP A 178 3.16 4.67 -8.41
C ASP A 178 2.41 5.30 -7.23
N GLN A 179 2.02 4.49 -6.24
CA GLN A 179 1.45 5.00 -4.99
C GLN A 179 2.44 5.90 -4.24
N GLY A 180 3.69 5.48 -4.08
CA GLY A 180 4.74 6.26 -3.44
C GLY A 180 4.98 7.60 -4.15
N ARG A 181 4.92 7.63 -5.48
CA ARG A 181 5.01 8.86 -6.29
C ARG A 181 3.85 9.82 -6.02
N VAL A 182 2.62 9.31 -5.96
CA VAL A 182 1.43 10.10 -5.60
C VAL A 182 1.55 10.66 -4.18
N ILE A 183 1.91 9.80 -3.23
CA ILE A 183 2.08 10.18 -1.82
C ILE A 183 3.13 11.29 -1.69
N ALA A 184 4.30 11.14 -2.32
CA ALA A 184 5.36 12.13 -2.30
C ALA A 184 4.90 13.49 -2.86
N LYS A 185 4.21 13.50 -4.01
CA LYS A 185 3.71 14.73 -4.63
C LYS A 185 2.71 15.47 -3.75
N ILE A 186 1.77 14.74 -3.15
CA ILE A 186 0.78 15.35 -2.25
C ILE A 186 1.44 15.87 -0.97
N LEU A 187 2.42 15.16 -0.40
CA LEU A 187 3.12 15.64 0.80
C LEU A 187 3.98 16.89 0.53
N ALA A 188 4.54 17.00 -0.68
CA ALA A 188 5.36 18.14 -1.09
C ALA A 188 4.54 19.42 -1.31
N ASP A 189 3.31 19.30 -1.81
CA ASP A 189 2.38 20.42 -1.99
C ASP A 189 0.95 20.01 -1.55
N PRO A 190 0.66 19.98 -0.24
CA PRO A 190 -0.59 19.38 0.25
C PRO A 190 -1.83 20.26 0.11
N ALA A 191 -1.66 21.58 -0.06
CA ALA A 191 -2.79 22.52 0.00
C ALA A 191 -3.87 22.27 -1.07
N PRO A 192 -3.54 21.97 -2.35
CA PRO A 192 -4.54 21.66 -3.38
C PRO A 192 -5.26 20.33 -3.18
N HIS A 193 -4.80 19.48 -2.25
CA HIS A 193 -5.32 18.13 -2.03
C HIS A 193 -6.13 17.99 -0.73
N ALA A 194 -6.12 19.01 0.13
CA ALA A 194 -6.87 19.02 1.37
C ALA A 194 -8.37 18.71 1.14
N GLY A 195 -8.90 17.73 1.87
CA GLY A 195 -10.28 17.28 1.79
C GLY A 195 -10.59 16.36 0.60
N HIS A 196 -9.61 16.09 -0.28
CA HIS A 196 -9.82 15.19 -1.41
C HIS A 196 -9.68 13.72 -1.02
N LEU A 197 -10.42 12.89 -1.75
CA LEU A 197 -10.31 11.44 -1.74
C LEU A 197 -9.94 10.99 -3.15
N TYR A 198 -8.78 10.34 -3.30
CA TYR A 198 -8.29 9.81 -4.57
C TYR A 198 -8.36 8.29 -4.59
N LYS A 199 -8.96 7.74 -5.64
CA LYS A 199 -8.87 6.31 -5.94
C LYS A 199 -7.59 6.07 -6.72
N LEU A 200 -6.68 5.25 -6.19
CA LEU A 200 -5.42 4.98 -6.88
C LEU A 200 -5.53 3.67 -7.65
N LEU A 201 -5.50 3.79 -8.96
CA LEU A 201 -5.73 2.73 -9.92
C LEU A 201 -4.53 2.63 -10.87
N GLY A 202 -4.26 1.41 -11.33
CA GLY A 202 -3.36 1.16 -12.45
C GLY A 202 -3.94 1.66 -13.78
N PRO A 203 -3.18 1.57 -14.88
CA PRO A 203 -3.57 2.14 -16.16
C PRO A 203 -4.63 1.31 -16.90
N VAL A 204 -4.77 0.02 -16.57
CA VAL A 204 -5.64 -0.91 -17.29
C VAL A 204 -6.39 -1.78 -16.28
N GLU A 205 -7.71 -1.80 -16.40
CA GLU A 205 -8.56 -2.72 -15.64
C GLU A 205 -8.50 -4.13 -16.24
N LEU A 206 -8.16 -5.12 -15.41
CA LEU A 206 -7.98 -6.52 -15.79
C LEU A 206 -8.69 -7.43 -14.78
N ASP A 207 -9.09 -8.61 -15.24
CA ASP A 207 -9.26 -9.76 -14.35
C ASP A 207 -7.94 -10.55 -14.28
N VAL A 208 -7.88 -11.59 -13.45
CA VAL A 208 -6.64 -12.36 -13.29
C VAL A 208 -6.25 -13.14 -14.55
N TYR A 209 -7.20 -13.44 -15.45
CA TYR A 209 -6.89 -13.99 -16.78
C TYR A 209 -6.09 -12.99 -17.62
N GLY A 210 -6.52 -11.72 -17.64
CA GLY A 210 -5.80 -10.65 -18.32
C GLY A 210 -4.41 -10.39 -17.72
N ILE A 211 -4.28 -10.48 -16.40
CA ILE A 211 -2.99 -10.37 -15.71
C ILE A 211 -2.06 -11.52 -16.10
N ALA A 212 -2.56 -12.77 -16.12
CA ALA A 212 -1.80 -13.93 -16.55
C ALA A 212 -1.36 -13.83 -18.02
N ALA A 213 -2.23 -13.31 -18.90
CA ALA A 213 -1.89 -13.08 -20.31
C ALA A 213 -0.78 -12.02 -20.47
N ALA A 214 -0.88 -10.89 -19.78
CA ALA A 214 0.13 -9.83 -19.78
C ALA A 214 1.49 -10.33 -19.26
N ALA A 215 1.47 -11.14 -18.20
CA ALA A 215 2.66 -11.80 -17.69
C ALA A 215 3.27 -12.80 -18.70
N SER A 216 2.43 -13.58 -19.38
CA SER A 216 2.86 -14.56 -20.39
C SER A 216 3.60 -13.91 -21.55
N GLU A 217 3.09 -12.77 -22.03
CA GLU A 217 3.69 -11.98 -23.11
C GLU A 217 5.14 -11.60 -22.78
N VAL A 218 5.39 -11.09 -21.57
CA VAL A 218 6.71 -10.60 -21.15
C VAL A 218 7.69 -11.75 -20.87
N LEU A 219 7.21 -12.85 -20.30
CA LEU A 219 8.05 -13.98 -19.93
C LEU A 219 8.33 -14.96 -21.07
N GLY A 220 7.54 -14.91 -22.15
CA GLY A 220 7.67 -15.86 -23.27
C GLY A 220 7.26 -17.30 -22.92
N ARG A 221 6.47 -17.48 -21.86
CA ARG A 221 5.89 -18.78 -21.45
C ARG A 221 4.43 -18.59 -21.02
N THR A 222 3.60 -19.61 -21.18
CA THR A 222 2.17 -19.54 -20.88
C THR A 222 1.92 -19.61 -19.38
N ILE A 223 1.54 -18.49 -18.78
CA ILE A 223 1.00 -18.41 -17.42
C ILE A 223 -0.52 -18.53 -17.49
N THR A 224 -1.09 -19.41 -16.66
CA THR A 224 -2.54 -19.65 -16.57
C THR A 224 -3.11 -19.16 -15.26
N TYR A 225 -4.37 -18.75 -15.26
CA TYR A 225 -5.12 -18.46 -14.04
C TYR A 225 -6.07 -19.62 -13.71
N THR A 226 -5.86 -20.21 -12.53
CA THR A 226 -6.71 -21.24 -11.94
C THR A 226 -7.51 -20.58 -10.81
N PRO A 227 -8.78 -20.18 -11.04
CA PRO A 227 -9.58 -19.59 -9.98
C PRO A 227 -9.81 -20.61 -8.87
N LEU A 228 -9.62 -20.18 -7.63
CA LEU A 228 -9.96 -20.95 -6.43
C LEU A 228 -11.24 -20.41 -5.81
N GLU A 229 -11.98 -21.28 -5.14
CA GLU A 229 -13.03 -20.82 -4.23
C GLU A 229 -12.40 -20.07 -3.05
N VAL A 230 -13.12 -19.09 -2.50
CA VAL A 230 -12.58 -18.20 -1.45
C VAL A 230 -12.11 -19.02 -0.24
N ASP A 231 -12.92 -19.97 0.24
CA ASP A 231 -12.59 -20.80 1.40
C ASP A 231 -11.38 -21.71 1.15
N GLU A 232 -11.23 -22.22 -0.08
CA GLU A 232 -10.07 -23.02 -0.48
C GLU A 232 -8.79 -22.20 -0.44
N PHE A 233 -8.82 -20.99 -1.02
CA PHE A 233 -7.69 -20.08 -0.97
C PHE A 233 -7.32 -19.69 0.46
N LEU A 234 -8.30 -19.38 1.31
CA LEU A 234 -8.06 -19.04 2.72
C LEU A 234 -7.47 -20.22 3.51
N ALA A 235 -7.86 -21.46 3.22
CA ALA A 235 -7.27 -22.64 3.83
C ALA A 235 -5.79 -22.85 3.44
N ILE A 236 -5.40 -22.45 2.21
CA ILE A 236 -4.00 -22.46 1.77
C ILE A 236 -3.23 -21.32 2.44
N LEU A 237 -3.78 -20.10 2.37
CA LEU A 237 -3.17 -18.89 2.92
C LEU A 237 -2.94 -19.00 4.42
N GLY A 238 -3.91 -19.56 5.16
CA GLY A 238 -3.85 -19.76 6.60
C GLY A 238 -2.74 -20.72 7.08
N LYS A 239 -2.13 -21.49 6.18
CA LYS A 239 -0.96 -22.35 6.50
C LYS A 239 0.36 -21.59 6.44
N LEU A 240 0.39 -20.38 5.90
CA LEU A 240 1.58 -19.56 5.83
C LEU A 240 1.69 -18.73 7.12
N PRO A 241 2.81 -18.79 7.86
CA PRO A 241 2.93 -18.18 9.19
C PRO A 241 2.51 -16.70 9.23
N ASP A 242 3.00 -15.89 8.29
CA ASP A 242 2.75 -14.44 8.24
C ASP A 242 1.33 -14.05 7.80
N TYR A 243 0.53 -15.01 7.33
CA TYR A 243 -0.80 -14.78 6.75
C TYR A 243 -1.91 -15.53 7.50
N SER A 244 -1.57 -16.17 8.64
CA SER A 244 -2.44 -17.09 9.36
C SER A 244 -3.40 -16.44 10.36
N SER A 245 -3.27 -15.14 10.64
CA SER A 245 -4.12 -14.49 11.63
C SER A 245 -5.59 -14.44 11.19
N PRO A 246 -6.56 -14.68 12.09
CA PRO A 246 -7.99 -14.63 11.74
C PRO A 246 -8.45 -13.29 11.18
N PHE A 247 -7.86 -12.18 11.66
CA PHE A 247 -8.17 -10.84 11.15
C PHE A 247 -7.73 -10.69 9.70
N PHE A 248 -6.54 -11.18 9.37
CA PHE A 248 -5.99 -11.14 8.02
C PHE A 248 -6.80 -12.01 7.06
N THR A 249 -7.06 -13.27 7.40
CA THR A 249 -7.81 -14.19 6.52
C THR A 249 -9.26 -13.73 6.31
N GLN A 250 -9.92 -13.21 7.35
CA GLN A 250 -11.25 -12.59 7.27
C GLN A 250 -11.26 -11.42 6.28
N HIS A 251 -10.26 -10.54 6.36
CA HIS A 251 -10.13 -9.41 5.45
C HIS A 251 -9.94 -9.87 4.01
N ILE A 252 -9.01 -10.80 3.76
CA ILE A 252 -8.71 -11.29 2.40
C ILE A 252 -9.93 -11.98 1.78
N GLY A 253 -10.69 -12.77 2.54
CA GLY A 253 -11.91 -13.41 2.05
C GLY A 253 -12.97 -12.40 1.61
N ALA A 254 -13.18 -11.36 2.43
CA ALA A 254 -14.12 -10.30 2.11
C ALA A 254 -13.67 -9.46 0.90
N VAL A 255 -12.37 -9.15 0.76
CA VAL A 255 -11.83 -8.44 -0.41
C VAL A 255 -11.96 -9.28 -1.68
N ALA A 256 -11.75 -10.59 -1.61
CA ALA A 256 -11.97 -11.50 -2.73
C ALA A 256 -13.43 -11.44 -3.21
N LEU A 257 -14.39 -11.52 -2.30
CA LEU A 257 -15.82 -11.39 -2.61
C LEU A 257 -16.17 -10.00 -3.15
N ASP A 258 -15.63 -8.92 -2.57
CA ASP A 258 -15.84 -7.56 -3.04
C ASP A 258 -15.31 -7.39 -4.49
N CYS A 259 -14.15 -7.97 -4.80
CA CYS A 259 -13.61 -7.98 -6.15
C CYS A 259 -14.49 -8.78 -7.12
N GLN A 260 -14.95 -9.98 -6.73
CA GLN A 260 -15.90 -10.77 -7.53
C GLN A 260 -17.20 -10.00 -7.80
N ASN A 261 -17.65 -9.19 -6.84
CA ASN A 261 -18.84 -8.35 -6.95
C ASN A 261 -18.60 -6.98 -7.64
N GLY A 262 -17.38 -6.74 -8.17
CA GLY A 262 -17.04 -5.54 -8.95
C GLY A 262 -16.75 -4.29 -8.13
N ILE A 263 -16.63 -4.38 -6.81
CA ILE A 263 -16.37 -3.22 -5.92
C ILE A 263 -14.97 -2.61 -6.15
N THR A 264 -14.01 -3.42 -6.59
CA THR A 264 -12.62 -3.02 -6.85
C THR A 264 -12.38 -2.49 -8.27
N GLY A 265 -13.40 -2.53 -9.13
CA GLY A 265 -13.34 -2.11 -10.51
C GLY A 265 -13.28 -0.60 -10.68
N GLY A 266 -12.79 -0.18 -11.85
CA GLY A 266 -12.69 1.21 -12.27
C GLY A 266 -11.33 1.52 -12.92
N THR A 267 -11.32 2.65 -13.62
CA THR A 267 -10.11 3.33 -14.11
C THR A 267 -10.27 4.83 -13.88
N ASN A 268 -9.14 5.54 -13.77
CA ASN A 268 -9.06 7.00 -13.77
C ASN A 268 -7.66 7.43 -14.21
N ASP A 269 -7.41 8.73 -14.25
CA ASP A 269 -6.13 9.36 -14.58
C ASP A 269 -5.49 10.07 -13.36
N ASP A 270 -5.98 9.83 -12.14
CA ASP A 270 -5.54 10.54 -10.93
C ASP A 270 -4.03 10.43 -10.69
N VAL A 271 -3.45 9.24 -10.90
CA VAL A 271 -2.00 9.04 -10.78
C VAL A 271 -1.24 9.91 -11.77
N GLU A 272 -1.68 9.97 -13.03
CA GLU A 272 -1.03 10.76 -14.07
C GLU A 272 -1.22 12.26 -13.83
N ARG A 273 -2.44 12.69 -13.50
CA ARG A 273 -2.76 14.09 -13.21
C ARG A 273 -1.98 14.65 -12.03
N ILE A 274 -1.78 13.85 -10.97
CA ILE A 274 -1.05 14.30 -9.76
C ILE A 274 0.46 14.25 -9.99
N THR A 275 0.96 13.24 -10.71
CA THR A 275 2.41 12.98 -10.77
C THR A 275 3.07 13.39 -12.08
N GLY A 276 2.28 13.75 -13.10
CA GLY A 276 2.74 14.00 -14.47
C GLY A 276 3.20 12.74 -15.21
N ARG A 277 2.96 11.54 -14.66
CA ARG A 277 3.41 10.27 -15.23
C ARG A 277 2.35 9.19 -15.06
N ARG A 278 1.98 8.54 -16.17
CA ARG A 278 1.06 7.40 -16.16
C ARG A 278 1.54 6.27 -15.23
N PRO A 279 0.60 5.55 -14.57
CA PRO A 279 0.96 4.38 -13.78
C PRO A 279 1.52 3.25 -14.65
N MET A 280 2.27 2.36 -14.02
CA MET A 280 2.92 1.21 -14.64
C MET A 280 1.88 0.14 -15.03
N THR A 281 2.03 -0.44 -16.22
CA THR A 281 1.22 -1.61 -16.62
C THR A 281 1.74 -2.89 -15.95
N ILE A 282 0.97 -3.97 -15.99
CA ILE A 282 1.45 -5.29 -15.55
C ILE A 282 2.66 -5.75 -16.38
N GLN A 283 2.68 -5.50 -17.70
CA GLN A 283 3.83 -5.85 -18.53
C GLN A 283 5.11 -5.13 -18.08
N GLU A 284 5.02 -3.83 -17.79
CA GLU A 284 6.15 -3.04 -17.31
C GLU A 284 6.61 -3.51 -15.92
N PHE A 285 5.66 -3.83 -15.03
CA PHE A 285 5.96 -4.39 -13.72
C PHE A 285 6.69 -5.73 -13.82
N VAL A 286 6.19 -6.66 -14.64
CA VAL A 286 6.81 -7.96 -14.86
C VAL A 286 8.19 -7.80 -15.50
N THR A 287 8.35 -6.88 -16.45
CA THR A 287 9.65 -6.57 -17.08
C THR A 287 10.65 -6.06 -16.04
N LYS A 288 10.23 -5.12 -15.19
CA LYS A 288 11.09 -4.55 -14.14
C LYS A 288 11.52 -5.59 -13.11
N HIS A 289 10.63 -6.52 -12.77
CA HIS A 289 10.87 -7.55 -11.77
C HIS A 289 11.21 -8.91 -12.39
N LYS A 290 11.64 -8.96 -13.65
CA LYS A 290 11.84 -10.19 -14.42
C LYS A 290 12.74 -11.21 -13.71
N ALA A 291 13.80 -10.74 -13.05
CA ALA A 291 14.72 -11.59 -12.29
C ALA A 291 14.02 -12.33 -11.14
N ALA A 292 12.99 -11.75 -10.52
CA ALA A 292 12.16 -12.48 -9.58
C ALA A 292 11.50 -13.63 -10.33
N PHE A 293 10.76 -13.34 -11.42
CA PHE A 293 10.01 -14.25 -12.29
C PHE A 293 10.78 -15.43 -12.92
N GLU A 294 12.11 -15.33 -13.00
CA GLU A 294 13.00 -16.35 -13.58
C GLU A 294 13.63 -17.28 -12.52
N VAL A 295 13.41 -17.03 -11.22
CA VAL A 295 13.94 -17.88 -10.15
C VAL A 295 13.33 -19.28 -10.22
N THR A 296 14.17 -20.26 -10.58
CA THR A 296 13.89 -21.69 -10.40
C THR A 296 13.90 -22.02 -8.90
N PRO A 297 13.12 -23.02 -8.43
CA PRO A 297 12.80 -23.24 -7.01
C PRO A 297 13.97 -23.49 -6.03
N ASN A 298 15.23 -23.43 -6.46
CA ASN A 298 16.41 -23.71 -5.64
C ASN A 298 17.13 -22.48 -5.05
N SER A 299 16.74 -21.23 -5.31
CA SER A 299 17.57 -20.06 -4.91
C SER A 299 17.12 -19.29 -3.65
N LYS A 300 16.11 -19.72 -2.89
CA LYS A 300 15.74 -19.10 -1.60
C LYS A 300 15.43 -20.11 -0.48
N ALA A 301 16.27 -21.12 -0.33
CA ALA A 301 16.36 -21.91 0.91
C ALA A 301 17.51 -21.45 1.83
N ALA A 302 18.18 -20.33 1.52
CA ALA A 302 19.17 -19.72 2.39
C ALA A 302 19.10 -18.19 2.22
N GLY A 303 18.71 -17.49 3.28
CA GLY A 303 18.57 -16.03 3.34
C GLY A 303 17.46 -15.62 4.27
#